data_AF-A0A2E5W4J9-F1
#
_entry.id   AF-A0A2E5W4J9-F1
#
_cell.length_a   1.000
_cell.length_b   1.000
_cell.length_c   1.000
_cell.angle_alpha   90.00
_cell.angle_beta   90.00
_cell.angle_gamma   90.00
#
_symmetry.space_group_name_H-M   'P 1'
#
loop_
_entity.id
_entity.type
_entity.pdbx_description
1 polymer ?
#
loop_
_entity_poly.entity_id
_entity_poly.type
_entity_poly.pdbx_seq_one_letter_code
_entity_poly.pdbx_strand_id
1 'polypeptide(L)'
;MKIKLTKGLTIYFSINRIIGLFIVMLAQIGNIYYALFIDGASGGFGSFVSWSATFSVLLIGLSITYMKKHVIQENEMGLMLRKDQTLAGWIVFMINIMFIGFGMDSQEGRDLVNIGPELSNAILPIIYGYMHGIIMESYFTKDQK
;
A
#
# COMPACT_ATOMS: atom_id res chain seq x y z
N MET A 1 -22.16 -5.61 -9.30
CA MET A 1 -22.93 -4.77 -8.35
C MET A 1 -22.25 -3.41 -8.24
N LYS A 2 -22.99 -2.30 -8.13
CA LYS A 2 -22.41 -0.96 -7.94
C LYS A 2 -22.99 -0.31 -6.69
N ILE A 3 -22.14 0.31 -5.88
CA ILE A 3 -22.52 1.05 -4.67
C ILE A 3 -22.09 2.50 -4.85
N LYS A 4 -23.03 3.45 -4.76
CA LYS A 4 -22.72 4.88 -4.77
C LYS A 4 -22.47 5.33 -3.33
N LEU A 5 -21.30 5.88 -3.08
CA LEU A 5 -20.94 6.40 -1.75
C LEU A 5 -21.28 7.88 -1.61
N THR A 6 -20.93 8.71 -2.60
CA THR A 6 -21.22 10.15 -2.65
C THR A 6 -21.32 10.63 -4.10
N LYS A 7 -21.65 11.92 -4.34
CA LYS A 7 -21.60 12.52 -5.68
C LYS A 7 -20.19 12.33 -6.27
N GLY A 8 -20.09 11.55 -7.35
CA GLY A 8 -18.84 11.23 -8.07
C GLY A 8 -18.05 10.02 -7.56
N LEU A 9 -18.49 9.30 -6.51
CA LEU A 9 -17.76 8.15 -5.97
C LEU A 9 -18.61 6.87 -6.06
N THR A 10 -18.25 5.97 -6.98
CA THR A 10 -18.92 4.68 -7.18
C THR A 10 -17.92 3.54 -7.02
N ILE A 11 -18.28 2.55 -6.22
CA ILE A 11 -17.56 1.28 -6.11
C ILE A 11 -18.26 0.24 -6.98
N TYR A 12 -17.47 -0.51 -7.73
CA TYR A 12 -17.88 -1.53 -8.66
C TYR A 12 -17.36 -2.89 -8.18
N PHE A 13 -18.29 -3.80 -7.89
CA PHE A 13 -18.03 -5.17 -7.48
C PHE A 13 -18.37 -6.13 -8.61
N SER A 14 -17.49 -7.08 -8.86
CA SER A 14 -17.74 -8.25 -9.71
C SER A 14 -17.08 -9.48 -9.08
N ILE A 15 -17.61 -10.67 -9.38
CA ILE A 15 -17.03 -11.94 -8.90
C ILE A 15 -15.56 -12.04 -9.32
N ASN A 16 -15.24 -11.65 -10.55
CA ASN A 16 -13.86 -11.66 -11.06
C ASN A 16 -12.92 -10.78 -10.23
N ARG A 17 -13.36 -9.59 -9.80
CA ARG A 17 -12.57 -8.69 -8.94
C ARG A 17 -12.33 -9.27 -7.56
N ILE A 18 -13.33 -9.94 -6.98
CA ILE A 18 -13.23 -10.60 -5.67
C ILE A 18 -12.27 -11.80 -5.76
N ILE A 19 -12.43 -12.64 -6.79
CA ILE A 19 -11.53 -13.79 -7.03
C ILE A 19 -10.09 -13.30 -7.24
N GLY A 20 -9.89 -12.26 -8.07
CA GLY A 20 -8.58 -11.67 -8.30
C GLY A 20 -7.92 -11.17 -7.02
N LEU A 21 -8.67 -10.48 -6.16
CA LEU A 21 -8.18 -10.04 -4.84
C LEU A 21 -7.76 -11.24 -3.98
N PHE A 22 -8.59 -12.28 -3.92
CA PHE A 22 -8.29 -13.49 -3.14
C PHE A 22 -7.03 -14.21 -3.62
N ILE A 23 -6.85 -14.35 -4.95
CA ILE A 23 -5.65 -14.96 -5.54
C ILE A 23 -4.40 -14.15 -5.18
N VAL A 24 -4.45 -12.82 -5.28
CA VAL A 24 -3.33 -11.96 -4.92
C VAL A 24 -2.96 -12.12 -3.44
N MET A 25 -3.95 -12.13 -2.54
CA MET A 25 -3.70 -12.35 -1.10
C MET A 25 -3.09 -13.72 -0.82
N LEU A 26 -3.61 -14.79 -1.45
CA LEU A 26 -3.04 -16.13 -1.31
C LEU A 26 -1.61 -16.21 -1.83
N ALA A 27 -1.32 -15.59 -2.97
CA ALA A 27 0.04 -15.55 -3.53
C ALA A 27 1.02 -14.83 -2.58
N GLN A 28 0.60 -13.74 -1.96
CA GLN A 28 1.42 -13.03 -0.97
C GLN A 28 1.69 -13.87 0.28
N ILE A 29 0.65 -14.50 0.84
CA ILE A 29 0.78 -15.38 2.00
C ILE A 29 1.72 -16.55 1.67
N GLY A 30 1.55 -17.15 0.49
CA GLY A 30 2.41 -18.23 -0.01
C GLY A 30 3.87 -17.79 -0.16
N ASN A 31 4.11 -16.58 -0.68
CA ASN A 31 5.46 -16.03 -0.82
C ASN A 31 6.13 -15.80 0.54
N ILE A 32 5.40 -15.23 1.51
CA ILE A 32 5.90 -15.03 2.88
C ILE A 32 6.17 -16.39 3.55
N TYR A 33 5.27 -17.34 3.40
CA TYR A 33 5.44 -18.70 3.93
C TYR A 33 6.72 -19.35 3.36
N TYR A 34 6.90 -19.29 2.04
CA TYR A 34 8.08 -19.85 1.38
C TYR A 34 9.36 -19.21 1.92
N ALA A 35 9.41 -17.87 1.98
CA ALA A 35 10.57 -17.15 2.49
C ALA A 35 10.91 -17.53 3.94
N LEU A 36 9.91 -17.63 4.82
CA LEU A 36 10.13 -17.92 6.25
C LEU A 36 10.51 -19.39 6.51
N PHE A 37 9.83 -20.34 5.87
CA PHE A 37 9.95 -21.76 6.22
C PHE A 37 10.84 -22.56 5.27
N ILE A 38 11.12 -22.06 4.07
CA ILE A 38 11.92 -22.76 3.06
C ILE A 38 13.27 -22.05 2.86
N ASP A 39 13.26 -20.73 2.64
CA ASP A 39 14.50 -19.96 2.49
C ASP A 39 15.17 -19.63 3.84
N GLY A 40 14.46 -19.84 4.96
CA GLY A 40 14.97 -19.58 6.30
C GLY A 40 15.14 -18.08 6.61
N ALA A 41 14.37 -17.21 5.97
CA ALA A 41 14.39 -15.78 6.25
C ALA A 41 14.05 -15.50 7.72
N SER A 42 14.76 -14.54 8.32
CA SER A 42 14.49 -14.10 9.69
C SER A 42 13.19 -13.31 9.79
N GLY A 43 12.44 -13.50 10.87
CA GLY A 43 11.22 -12.74 11.18
C GLY A 43 9.98 -13.61 11.30
N GLY A 44 8.82 -13.01 11.11
CA GLY A 44 7.54 -13.72 11.09
C GLY A 44 6.48 -12.98 10.27
N PHE A 45 5.29 -13.57 10.13
CA PHE A 45 4.20 -12.93 9.38
C PHE A 45 3.86 -11.53 9.89
N GLY A 46 3.98 -11.28 11.20
CA GLY A 46 3.77 -9.96 11.80
C GLY A 46 4.71 -8.88 11.28
N SER A 47 5.92 -9.25 10.81
CA SER A 47 6.89 -8.32 10.21
C SER A 47 6.43 -7.72 8.90
N PHE A 48 5.40 -8.30 8.25
CA PHE A 48 4.81 -7.80 7.01
C PHE A 48 3.53 -7.00 7.22
N VAL A 49 3.10 -6.80 8.47
CA VAL A 49 1.86 -6.10 8.84
C VAL A 49 2.19 -4.88 9.67
N SER A 50 1.96 -3.70 9.10
CA SER A 50 2.14 -2.41 9.77
C SER A 50 0.89 -1.55 9.63
N TRP A 51 0.15 -1.39 10.72
CA TRP A 51 -1.04 -0.54 10.75
C TRP A 51 -0.70 0.93 10.52
N SER A 52 0.40 1.42 11.12
CA SER A 52 0.83 2.80 10.94
C SER A 52 1.15 3.10 9.47
N ALA A 53 1.89 2.23 8.78
CA ALA A 53 2.17 2.37 7.36
C ALA A 53 0.90 2.25 6.51
N THR A 54 0.03 1.29 6.81
CA THR A 54 -1.25 1.09 6.12
C THR A 54 -2.10 2.37 6.16
N PHE A 55 -2.34 2.92 7.36
CA PHE A 55 -3.14 4.13 7.54
C PHE A 55 -2.48 5.35 6.90
N SER A 56 -1.17 5.51 7.05
CA SER A 56 -0.45 6.65 6.47
C SER A 56 -0.58 6.68 4.95
N VAL A 57 -0.35 5.53 4.29
CA VAL A 57 -0.47 5.40 2.84
C VAL A 57 -1.90 5.67 2.38
N LEU A 58 -2.89 5.05 3.02
CA LEU A 58 -4.30 5.25 2.66
C LEU A 58 -4.73 6.70 2.82
N LEU A 59 -4.45 7.32 3.97
CA LEU A 59 -4.87 8.69 4.26
C LEU A 59 -4.20 9.70 3.33
N ILE A 60 -2.89 9.60 3.13
CA ILE A 60 -2.15 10.50 2.23
C ILE A 60 -2.65 10.32 0.80
N GLY A 61 -2.76 9.09 0.31
CA GLY A 61 -3.22 8.81 -1.05
C GLY A 61 -4.64 9.31 -1.30
N LEU A 62 -5.58 9.02 -0.39
CA LEU A 62 -6.96 9.50 -0.49
C LEU A 62 -7.04 11.03 -0.41
N SER A 63 -6.22 11.67 0.43
CA SER A 63 -6.17 13.13 0.53
C SER A 63 -5.67 13.77 -0.77
N ILE A 64 -4.63 13.21 -1.38
CA ILE A 64 -4.11 13.67 -2.68
C ILE A 64 -5.19 13.55 -3.76
N THR A 65 -5.89 12.42 -3.82
CA THR A 65 -6.98 12.24 -4.78
C THR A 65 -8.15 13.20 -4.49
N TYR A 66 -8.49 13.42 -3.23
CA TYR A 66 -9.56 14.33 -2.83
C TYR A 66 -9.26 15.78 -3.22
N MET A 67 -8.02 16.25 -3.04
CA MET A 67 -7.59 17.57 -3.51
C MET A 67 -7.79 17.75 -5.02
N LYS A 68 -7.63 16.67 -5.79
CA LYS A 68 -7.77 16.66 -7.25
C LYS A 68 -9.19 16.30 -7.73
N LYS A 69 -10.14 16.07 -6.82
CA LYS A 69 -11.50 15.62 -7.17
C LYS A 69 -12.19 16.52 -8.20
N HIS A 70 -11.89 17.82 -8.20
CA HIS A 70 -12.46 18.80 -9.12
C HIS A 70 -12.02 18.63 -10.58
N VAL A 71 -10.91 17.93 -10.85
CA VAL A 71 -10.41 17.67 -12.22
C VAL A 71 -10.56 16.21 -12.67
N ILE A 72 -11.04 15.32 -11.79
CA ILE A 72 -11.11 13.88 -12.08
C ILE A 72 -12.48 13.54 -12.69
N GLN A 73 -12.47 12.92 -13.87
CA GLN A 73 -13.69 12.33 -14.43
C GLN A 73 -14.05 11.02 -13.72
N GLU A 74 -15.34 10.68 -13.62
CA GLU A 74 -15.79 9.49 -12.87
C GLU A 74 -15.16 8.17 -13.36
N ASN A 75 -14.84 8.06 -14.64
CA ASN A 75 -14.18 6.90 -15.25
C ASN A 75 -12.65 6.86 -15.00
N GLU A 76 -12.04 7.96 -14.60
CA GLU A 76 -10.60 8.07 -14.33
C GLU A 76 -10.27 7.92 -12.84
N MET A 77 -11.29 7.87 -11.97
CA MET A 77 -11.13 7.83 -10.52
C MET A 77 -10.25 6.66 -10.05
N GLY A 78 -10.47 5.46 -10.59
CA GLY A 78 -9.68 4.28 -10.23
C GLY A 78 -8.20 4.41 -10.60
N LEU A 79 -7.91 4.88 -11.81
CA LEU A 79 -6.53 5.12 -12.28
C LEU A 79 -5.83 6.17 -11.43
N MET A 80 -6.54 7.25 -11.09
CA MET A 80 -5.99 8.32 -10.25
C MET A 80 -5.72 7.83 -8.82
N LEU A 81 -6.64 7.06 -8.23
CA LEU A 81 -6.42 6.43 -6.93
C LEU A 81 -5.18 5.54 -6.93
N ARG A 82 -4.94 4.75 -7.99
CA ARG A 82 -3.72 3.93 -8.08
C ARG A 82 -2.46 4.77 -8.07
N LYS A 83 -2.43 5.81 -8.90
CA LYS A 83 -1.29 6.72 -8.99
C LYS A 83 -1.01 7.38 -7.64
N ASP A 84 -2.06 7.83 -6.96
CA ASP A 84 -1.95 8.57 -5.71
C ASP A 84 -1.59 7.68 -4.52
N GLN A 85 -2.10 6.45 -4.45
CA GLN A 85 -1.70 5.48 -3.45
C GLN A 85 -0.24 5.05 -3.64
N THR A 86 0.21 4.86 -4.89
CA THR A 86 1.62 4.57 -5.18
C THR A 86 2.52 5.72 -4.75
N LEU A 87 2.13 6.96 -5.06
CA LEU A 87 2.85 8.16 -4.64
C LEU A 87 2.89 8.28 -3.11
N ALA A 88 1.77 8.02 -2.43
CA ALA A 88 1.70 8.02 -0.98
C ALA A 88 2.65 6.99 -0.35
N GLY A 89 2.75 5.78 -0.92
CA GLY A 89 3.72 4.77 -0.51
C GLY A 89 5.16 5.29 -0.54
N TRP A 90 5.55 5.95 -1.62
CA TRP A 90 6.88 6.56 -1.75
C TRP A 90 7.10 7.74 -0.78
N ILE A 91 6.09 8.59 -0.56
CA ILE A 91 6.18 9.70 0.40
C ILE A 91 6.43 9.16 1.81
N VAL A 92 5.64 8.16 2.25
CA VAL A 92 5.79 7.58 3.58
C VAL A 92 7.12 6.84 3.72
N PHE A 93 7.59 6.17 2.67
CA PHE A 93 8.95 5.60 2.63
C PHE A 93 10.02 6.68 2.84
N MET A 94 9.98 7.79 2.10
CA MET A 94 10.95 8.87 2.27
C MET A 94 10.94 9.45 3.68
N ILE A 95 9.75 9.60 4.29
CA ILE A 95 9.60 10.02 5.68
C ILE A 95 10.28 9.03 6.64
N ASN A 96 10.06 7.72 6.45
CA ASN A 96 10.69 6.70 7.28
C ASN A 96 12.22 6.70 7.12
N ILE A 97 12.73 6.83 5.89
CA ILE A 97 14.18 6.94 5.66
C ILE A 97 14.77 8.18 6.36
N MET A 98 14.06 9.32 6.37
CA MET A 98 14.50 10.49 7.14
C MET A 98 14.59 10.19 8.64
N PHE A 99 13.62 9.46 9.20
CA PHE A 99 13.65 9.08 10.62
C PHE A 99 14.80 8.13 10.96
N ILE A 100 15.11 7.17 10.09
CA ILE A 100 16.31 6.32 10.22
C ILE A 100 17.55 7.21 10.27
N GLY A 101 17.69 8.13 9.32
CA GLY A 101 18.81 9.07 9.27
C GLY A 101 18.95 9.92 10.54
N PHE A 102 17.84 10.39 11.11
CA PHE A 102 17.86 11.11 12.39
C PHE A 102 18.23 10.21 13.58
N GLY A 103 17.85 8.93 13.56
CA GLY A 103 18.20 7.97 14.61
C GLY A 103 19.71 7.66 14.69
N MET A 104 20.43 7.79 13.58
CA MET A 104 21.86 7.53 13.46
C MET A 104 22.77 8.54 14.20
N ASP A 105 22.21 9.59 14.81
CA ASP A 105 22.98 10.48 15.70
C ASP A 105 23.44 9.75 16.99
N SER A 106 22.67 8.76 17.44
CA SER A 106 22.98 7.93 18.60
C SER A 106 23.95 6.79 18.29
N GLN A 107 24.69 6.31 19.29
CA GLN A 107 25.58 5.15 19.11
C GLN A 107 24.79 3.86 18.79
N GLU A 108 23.61 3.71 19.37
CA GLU A 108 22.68 2.60 19.10
C GLU A 108 22.10 2.64 17.68
N GLY A 109 21.70 3.82 17.21
CA GLY A 109 21.17 4.00 15.85
C GLY A 109 22.22 3.87 14.74
N ARG A 110 23.52 3.90 15.08
CA ARG A 110 24.61 3.59 14.13
C ARG A 110 24.89 2.10 13.99
N ASP A 111 24.38 1.27 14.90
CA ASP A 111 24.60 -0.17 14.81
C ASP A 111 23.82 -0.76 13.63
N LEU A 112 24.53 -1.46 12.75
CA LEU A 112 23.95 -2.14 11.59
C LEU A 112 22.87 -3.16 11.98
N VAL A 113 22.98 -3.73 13.19
CA VAL A 113 21.97 -4.64 13.74
C VAL A 113 20.61 -3.95 13.87
N ASN A 114 20.59 -2.65 14.16
CA ASN A 114 19.36 -1.86 14.33
C ASN A 114 18.86 -1.26 13.00
N ILE A 115 19.75 -0.97 12.06
CA ILE A 115 19.40 -0.38 10.75
C ILE A 115 18.62 -1.37 9.87
N GLY A 116 18.99 -2.66 9.87
CA GLY A 116 18.36 -3.67 9.02
C GLY A 116 16.84 -3.80 9.22
N PRO A 117 16.37 -4.00 10.47
CA PRO A 117 14.94 -4.01 10.79
C PRO A 117 14.23 -2.69 10.46
N GLU A 118 14.85 -1.54 10.71
CA GLU A 118 14.26 -0.23 10.39
C GLU A 118 14.08 -0.04 8.88
N LEU A 119 15.08 -0.39 8.09
CA LEU A 119 15.01 -0.34 6.63
C LEU A 119 13.95 -1.30 6.07
N SER A 120 13.84 -2.49 6.67
CA SER A 120 12.80 -3.46 6.33
C SER A 120 11.40 -2.91 6.63
N ASN A 121 11.21 -2.21 7.75
CA ASN A 121 9.95 -1.53 8.05
C ASN A 121 9.68 -0.34 7.12
N ALA A 122 10.73 0.38 6.70
CA ALA A 122 10.60 1.52 5.80
C ALA A 122 10.04 1.12 4.42
N ILE A 123 10.32 -0.09 3.94
CA ILE A 123 9.86 -0.56 2.62
C ILE A 123 8.36 -0.88 2.57
N LEU A 124 7.75 -1.24 3.70
CA LEU A 124 6.35 -1.67 3.79
C LEU A 124 5.37 -0.65 3.16
N PRO A 125 5.49 0.66 3.43
CA PRO A 125 4.68 1.67 2.76
C PRO A 125 4.69 1.61 1.22
N ILE A 126 5.83 1.30 0.58
CA ILE A 126 5.91 1.17 -0.88
C ILE A 126 5.02 0.01 -1.32
N ILE A 127 5.19 -1.16 -0.69
CA ILE A 127 4.42 -2.36 -0.98
C ILE A 127 2.92 -2.06 -0.82
N TYR A 128 2.53 -1.42 0.28
CA TYR A 128 1.15 -1.04 0.54
C TYR A 128 0.62 -0.01 -0.46
N GLY A 129 1.43 0.94 -0.90
CA GLY A 129 1.04 1.92 -1.92
C GLY A 129 0.67 1.26 -3.25
N TYR A 130 1.50 0.33 -3.72
CA TYR A 130 1.20 -0.44 -4.93
C TYR A 130 -0.03 -1.34 -4.76
N MET A 131 -0.13 -2.05 -3.63
CA MET A 131 -1.23 -2.97 -3.36
C MET A 131 -2.56 -2.25 -3.23
N HIS A 132 -2.64 -1.24 -2.36
CA HIS A 132 -3.83 -0.40 -2.22
C HIS A 132 -4.18 0.28 -3.53
N GLY A 133 -3.19 0.73 -4.29
CA GLY A 133 -3.42 1.35 -5.59
C GLY A 133 -4.11 0.42 -6.58
N ILE A 134 -3.61 -0.80 -6.76
CA ILE A 134 -4.22 -1.81 -7.65
C ILE A 134 -5.63 -2.19 -7.18
N ILE A 135 -5.82 -2.37 -5.88
CA ILE A 135 -7.15 -2.66 -5.31
C ILE A 135 -8.10 -1.51 -5.61
N MET A 136 -7.72 -0.27 -5.32
CA MET A 136 -8.57 0.90 -5.56
C MET A 136 -8.87 1.06 -7.05
N GLU A 137 -7.90 0.92 -7.96
CA GLU A 137 -8.20 0.93 -9.39
C GLU A 137 -9.20 -0.15 -9.79
N SER A 138 -9.00 -1.37 -9.30
CA SER A 138 -9.85 -2.51 -9.62
C SER A 138 -11.29 -2.32 -9.16
N TYR A 139 -11.54 -1.59 -8.06
CA TYR A 139 -12.88 -1.40 -7.51
C TYR A 139 -13.52 -0.04 -7.88
N PHE A 140 -12.75 0.97 -8.26
CA PHE A 140 -13.25 2.30 -8.62
C PHE A 140 -13.22 2.58 -10.13
N THR A 141 -12.69 1.65 -10.94
CA THR A 141 -12.81 1.72 -12.40
C THR A 141 -14.08 1.03 -12.87
N LYS A 142 -14.83 1.69 -13.74
CA LYS A 142 -16.04 1.15 -14.37
C LYS A 142 -15.65 0.06 -15.38
N ASP A 143 -16.42 -1.02 -15.43
CA ASP A 143 -16.26 -2.03 -16.49
C ASP A 143 -16.46 -1.37 -17.87
N GLN A 144 -15.45 -1.50 -18.74
CA GLN A 144 -15.64 -1.24 -20.17
C GLN A 144 -16.40 -2.44 -20.74
N LYS A 145 -17.61 -2.18 -21.25
CA LYS A 145 -18.43 -3.18 -21.94
C LYS A 145 -17.93 -3.40 -23.34
#